data_AF-A0A6G3WWD4-F1
#
_entry.id   AF-A0A6G3WWD4-F1
#
_cell.length_a   1.000
_cell.length_b   1.000
_cell.length_c   1.000
_cell.angle_alpha   90.00
_cell.angle_beta   90.00
_cell.angle_gamma   90.00
#
_symmetry.space_group_name_H-M   'P 1'
#
loop_
_entity.id
_entity.type
_entity.pdbx_description
1 polymer ?
#
loop_
_entity_poly.entity_id
_entity_poly.type
_entity_poly.pdbx_seq_one_letter_code
_entity_poly.pdbx_strand_id
1 'polypeptide(L)'
;GAAHLATMIHGMLAAGSWQDRRGTNLLDGGCPFYGTYATSDGGHMAVGPLEGRFYAEFVRLLGIADAFPDRWDLARWDELRAAVTERFLTRTRAEWTEVFDGT
;
A
#
# COMPACT_ATOMS: atom_id res chain seq x y z
N GLY A 1 -17.07 0.97 25.41
CA GLY A 1 -15.74 0.39 25.14
C GLY A 1 -15.57 0.12 23.67
N ALA A 2 -15.94 -1.08 23.20
CA ALA A 2 -15.85 -1.47 21.78
C ALA A 2 -16.74 -0.63 20.83
N ALA A 3 -17.92 -0.19 21.31
CA ALA A 3 -18.83 0.64 20.52
C ALA A 3 -18.22 1.97 20.05
N HIS A 4 -17.26 2.54 20.81
CA HIS A 4 -16.60 3.80 20.42
C HIS A 4 -15.58 3.62 19.29
N LEU A 5 -14.95 2.43 19.19
CA LEU A 5 -14.00 2.12 18.13
C LEU A 5 -14.72 1.85 16.79
N ALA A 6 -15.93 1.30 16.85
CA ALA A 6 -16.74 1.03 15.67
C ALA A 6 -17.37 2.29 15.05
N THR A 7 -17.54 3.39 15.81
CA THR A 7 -18.19 4.62 15.32
C THR A 7 -17.48 5.23 14.12
N MET A 8 -16.14 5.22 14.11
CA MET A 8 -15.35 5.72 12.97
C MET A 8 -15.60 4.88 11.71
N ILE A 9 -15.64 3.56 11.86
CA ILE A 9 -15.86 2.62 10.74
C ILE A 9 -17.29 2.76 10.20
N HIS A 10 -18.29 2.89 11.08
CA HIS A 10 -19.68 3.15 10.66
C HIS A 10 -19.85 4.52 10.00
N GLY A 11 -19.12 5.54 10.44
CA GLY A 11 -19.09 6.86 9.79
C GLY A 11 -18.50 6.78 8.37
N MET A 12 -17.41 6.03 8.19
CA MET A 12 -16.80 5.80 6.87
C MET A 12 -17.69 4.95 5.95
N LEU A 13 -18.43 3.98 6.49
CA LEU A 13 -19.42 3.18 5.76
C LEU A 13 -20.57 4.07 5.26
N ALA A 14 -21.13 4.91 6.13
CA ALA A 14 -22.21 5.83 5.77
C ALA A 14 -21.77 6.90 4.76
N ALA A 15 -20.49 7.28 4.78
CA ALA A 15 -19.87 8.19 3.82
C ALA A 15 -19.43 7.52 2.50
N GLY A 16 -19.64 6.21 2.34
CA GLY A 16 -19.24 5.44 1.15
C GLY A 16 -17.72 5.23 1.00
N SER A 17 -16.93 5.64 2.00
CA SER A 17 -15.47 5.54 2.05
C SER A 17 -14.98 4.19 2.58
N TRP A 18 -15.92 3.31 2.98
CA TRP A 18 -15.69 1.94 3.40
C TRP A 18 -16.72 1.02 2.72
N GLN A 19 -16.26 -0.05 2.08
CA GLN A 19 -17.08 -1.09 1.48
C GLN A 19 -17.09 -2.35 2.34
N ASP A 20 -18.25 -2.99 2.48
CA ASP A 20 -18.40 -4.25 3.22
C ASP A 20 -17.96 -5.46 2.37
N ARG A 21 -16.70 -5.43 1.94
CA ARG A 21 -15.99 -6.48 1.21
C ARG A 21 -14.57 -6.56 1.76
N ARG A 22 -14.03 -7.77 1.89
CA ARG A 22 -12.64 -7.95 2.35
C ARG A 22 -11.67 -7.48 1.29
N GLY A 23 -10.65 -6.72 1.71
CA GLY A 23 -9.52 -6.34 0.88
C GLY A 23 -9.84 -5.25 -0.15
N THR A 24 -10.81 -4.39 0.14
CA THR A 24 -11.20 -3.27 -0.75
C THR A 24 -11.04 -1.90 -0.10
N ASN A 25 -10.58 -1.85 1.15
CA ASN A 25 -10.54 -0.65 1.97
C ASN A 25 -9.11 -0.29 2.37
N LEU A 26 -8.97 0.95 2.85
CA LEU A 26 -7.68 1.51 3.26
C LEU A 26 -6.97 0.69 4.36
N LEU A 27 -7.72 0.01 5.23
CA LEU A 27 -7.20 -0.68 6.42
C LEU A 27 -7.51 -2.19 6.48
N ASP A 28 -8.02 -2.79 5.40
CA ASP A 28 -8.37 -4.22 5.36
C ASP A 28 -7.48 -5.05 4.42
N GLY A 29 -6.37 -4.46 3.96
CA GLY A 29 -5.44 -5.06 3.00
C GLY A 29 -5.71 -4.69 1.54
N GLY A 30 -6.77 -3.92 1.24
CA GLY A 30 -7.11 -3.50 -0.12
C GLY A 30 -6.24 -2.38 -0.70
N CYS A 31 -5.58 -1.62 0.16
CA CYS A 31 -4.66 -0.56 -0.24
C CYS A 31 -3.31 -1.10 -0.75
N PRO A 32 -2.91 -0.83 -2.01
CA PRO A 32 -1.63 -1.31 -2.54
C PRO A 32 -0.40 -0.73 -1.83
N PHE A 33 -0.53 0.44 -1.22
CA PHE A 33 0.53 1.10 -0.47
C PHE A 33 0.38 0.90 1.06
N TYR A 34 -0.31 -0.17 1.48
CA TYR A 34 -0.41 -0.57 2.88
C TYR A 34 -0.58 -2.10 3.01
N GLY A 35 0.52 -2.80 3.34
CA GLY A 35 0.52 -4.27 3.42
C GLY A 35 1.92 -4.88 3.41
N THR A 36 2.02 -6.17 3.11
CA THR A 36 3.30 -6.88 2.97
C THR A 36 3.46 -7.44 1.56
N TYR A 37 4.70 -7.40 1.04
CA TYR A 37 5.06 -7.88 -0.30
C TYR A 37 6.24 -8.84 -0.21
N ALA A 38 6.15 -9.96 -0.92
CA ALA A 38 7.23 -10.95 -0.99
C ALA A 38 8.42 -10.42 -1.81
N THR A 39 9.63 -10.79 -1.41
CA THR A 39 10.88 -10.47 -2.10
C THR A 39 11.47 -11.69 -2.81
N SER A 40 12.51 -11.50 -3.63
CA SER A 40 13.06 -12.57 -4.48
C SER A 40 13.63 -13.77 -3.70
N ASP A 41 14.03 -13.54 -2.44
CA ASP A 41 14.57 -14.53 -1.51
C ASP A 41 13.51 -15.21 -0.63
N GLY A 42 12.21 -14.99 -0.92
CA GLY A 42 11.10 -15.49 -0.11
C GLY A 42 10.89 -14.71 1.21
N GLY A 43 11.69 -13.67 1.44
CA GLY A 43 11.45 -12.66 2.47
C GLY A 43 10.24 -11.80 2.17
N HIS A 44 9.97 -10.83 3.06
CA HIS A 44 8.88 -9.88 2.89
C HIS A 44 9.30 -8.47 3.31
N MET A 45 8.77 -7.46 2.62
CA MET A 45 8.83 -6.05 2.99
C MET A 45 7.46 -5.59 3.50
N ALA A 46 7.42 -4.85 4.61
CA ALA A 46 6.23 -4.17 5.09
C ALA A 46 6.17 -2.76 4.49
N VAL A 47 5.03 -2.38 3.93
CA VAL A 47 4.80 -1.13 3.20
C VAL A 47 3.66 -0.39 3.88
N GLY A 48 3.85 0.91 4.15
CA GLY A 48 2.80 1.78 4.68
C GLY A 48 2.99 3.28 4.45
N PRO A 49 3.44 3.77 3.26
CA PRO A 49 3.60 5.19 2.99
C PRO A 49 2.24 5.89 2.75
N LEU A 50 1.48 6.14 3.81
CA LEU A 50 0.13 6.70 3.73
C LEU A 50 0.12 8.20 3.35
N GLU A 51 1.09 8.95 3.87
CA GLU A 51 1.26 10.36 3.60
C GLU A 51 1.80 10.59 2.18
N GLY A 52 1.29 11.62 1.50
CA GLY A 52 1.59 11.86 0.08
C GLY A 52 3.09 11.97 -0.24
N ARG A 53 3.87 12.59 0.65
CA ARG A 53 5.33 12.70 0.48
C ARG A 53 6.03 11.34 0.53
N PHE A 54 5.58 10.44 1.41
CA PHE A 54 6.17 9.11 1.55
C PHE A 54 5.73 8.21 0.40
N TYR A 55 4.49 8.36 -0.08
CA TYR A 55 4.04 7.65 -1.26
C TYR A 55 4.88 8.03 -2.49
N ALA A 56 5.10 9.34 -2.69
CA ALA A 56 5.92 9.84 -3.79
C ALA A 56 7.34 9.26 -3.75
N GLU A 57 7.97 9.24 -2.57
CA GLU A 57 9.29 8.65 -2.40
C GLU A 57 9.28 7.13 -2.63
N PHE A 58 8.26 6.44 -2.12
CA PHE A 58 8.07 5.02 -2.32
C PHE A 58 7.98 4.65 -3.81
N VAL A 59 7.10 5.29 -4.58
CA VAL A 59 6.98 4.99 -6.02
C VAL A 59 8.21 5.41 -6.82
N ARG A 60 8.94 6.44 -6.36
CA ARG A 60 10.23 6.85 -6.93
C ARG A 60 11.30 5.79 -6.73
N LEU A 61 11.47 5.28 -5.50
CA LEU A 61 12.43 4.23 -5.18
C LEU A 61 12.09 2.89 -5.86
N LEU A 62 10.80 2.60 -6.01
CA LEU A 62 10.34 1.47 -6.81
C LEU A 62 10.57 1.68 -8.31
N GLY A 63 10.70 2.92 -8.80
CA GLY A 63 10.85 3.23 -10.21
C GLY A 63 9.53 3.10 -11.00
N ILE A 64 8.39 3.37 -10.35
CA ILE A 64 7.04 3.29 -10.94
C ILE A 64 6.27 4.62 -10.85
N ALA A 65 6.96 5.72 -10.49
CA ALA A 65 6.36 7.03 -10.25
C ALA A 65 5.58 7.57 -11.47
N ASP A 66 6.11 7.42 -12.68
CA ASP A 66 5.48 7.93 -13.90
C ASP A 66 4.17 7.18 -14.23
N ALA A 67 4.09 5.90 -13.87
CA ALA A 67 2.92 5.06 -14.12
C ALA A 67 1.83 5.25 -13.07
N PHE A 68 2.20 5.56 -11.82
CA PHE A 68 1.26 5.67 -10.69
C PHE A 68 1.50 6.91 -9.83
N PRO A 69 1.37 8.13 -10.40
CA PRO A 69 1.58 9.38 -9.68
C PRO A 69 0.48 9.66 -8.63
N ASP A 70 -0.74 9.18 -8.87
CA ASP A 70 -1.87 9.33 -7.95
C ASP A 70 -2.24 8.00 -7.29
N ARG A 71 -2.08 7.94 -5.96
CA ARG A 71 -2.43 6.76 -5.15
C ARG A 71 -3.93 6.59 -4.95
N TRP A 72 -4.73 7.62 -5.25
CA TRP A 72 -6.19 7.61 -5.05
C TRP A 72 -6.97 7.23 -6.30
N ASP A 73 -6.29 6.88 -7.39
CA ASP A 73 -6.92 6.26 -8.55
C ASP A 73 -7.31 4.81 -8.24
N LEU A 74 -8.48 4.65 -7.59
CA LEU A 74 -9.04 3.37 -7.17
C LEU A 74 -9.23 2.39 -8.33
N ALA A 75 -9.47 2.89 -9.54
CA ALA A 75 -9.67 2.06 -10.73
C ALA A 75 -8.38 1.31 -11.12
N ARG A 76 -7.22 1.83 -10.70
CA ARG A 76 -5.89 1.29 -11.02
C ARG A 76 -5.21 0.64 -9.82
N TRP A 77 -5.92 0.41 -8.72
CA TRP A 77 -5.33 -0.22 -7.52
C TRP A 77 -4.82 -1.64 -7.77
N ASP A 78 -5.52 -2.42 -8.61
CA ASP A 78 -5.06 -3.75 -8.99
C ASP A 78 -3.75 -3.69 -9.80
N GLU A 79 -3.65 -2.76 -10.76
CA GLU A 79 -2.42 -2.51 -11.53
C GLU A 79 -1.28 -2.03 -10.62
N LEU A 80 -1.56 -1.11 -9.70
CA LEU A 80 -0.58 -0.60 -8.75
C LEU A 80 -0.06 -1.73 -7.85
N ARG A 81 -0.94 -2.59 -7.33
CA ARG A 81 -0.55 -3.75 -6.51
C ARG A 81 0.31 -4.72 -7.29
N ALA A 82 -0.07 -5.03 -8.53
CA ALA A 82 0.73 -5.89 -9.41
C ALA A 82 2.12 -5.29 -9.63
N ALA A 83 2.21 -4.01 -10.00
CA ALA A 83 3.48 -3.31 -10.18
C ALA A 83 4.34 -3.35 -8.92
N VAL A 84 3.79 -3.00 -7.74
CA VAL A 84 4.53 -3.05 -6.48
C VAL A 84 5.05 -4.47 -6.19
N THR A 85 4.21 -5.49 -6.41
CA THR A 85 4.60 -6.90 -6.24
C THR A 85 5.74 -7.28 -7.16
N GLU A 86 5.63 -6.98 -8.46
CA GLU A 86 6.66 -7.25 -9.46
C GLU A 86 7.97 -6.57 -9.09
N ARG A 87 7.92 -5.32 -8.61
CA ARG A 87 9.11 -4.61 -8.14
C ARG A 87 9.76 -5.35 -6.97
N PHE A 88 9.01 -5.67 -5.91
CA PHE A 88 9.60 -6.34 -4.75
C PHE A 88 10.23 -7.70 -5.08
N LEU A 89 9.67 -8.44 -6.05
CA LEU A 89 10.22 -9.71 -6.52
C LEU A 89 11.56 -9.59 -7.30
N THR A 90 12.01 -8.38 -7.64
CA THR A 90 13.28 -8.20 -8.38
C THR A 90 14.54 -8.21 -7.50
N ARG A 91 14.39 -8.05 -6.17
CA ARG A 91 15.52 -7.97 -5.23
C ARG A 91 15.20 -8.69 -3.93
N THR A 92 16.26 -9.06 -3.21
CA THR A 92 16.16 -9.68 -1.88
C THR A 92 15.66 -8.67 -0.85
N ARG A 93 15.22 -9.16 0.32
CA ARG A 93 14.81 -8.28 1.41
C ARG A 93 15.95 -7.35 1.85
N ALA A 94 17.18 -7.85 1.91
CA ALA A 94 18.34 -7.07 2.33
C ALA A 94 18.62 -5.90 1.38
N GLU A 95 18.62 -6.16 0.07
CA GLU A 95 18.81 -5.12 -0.95
C GLU A 95 17.69 -4.06 -0.91
N TRP A 96 16.44 -4.47 -0.68
CA TRP A 96 15.35 -3.51 -0.49
C TRP A 96 15.52 -2.68 0.77
N THR A 97 15.93 -3.28 1.89
CA THR A 97 16.24 -2.54 3.11
C THR A 97 17.28 -1.46 2.85
N GLU A 98 18.35 -1.76 2.11
CA GLU A 98 19.37 -0.76 1.76
C GLU A 98 18.82 0.38 0.89
N VAL A 99 17.92 0.06 -0.05
CA VAL A 99 17.29 1.07 -0.92
C VAL A 99 16.41 2.04 -0.14
N PHE A 100 15.73 1.54 0.90
CA PHE A 100 14.85 2.33 1.77
C PHE A 100 15.56 2.90 3.01
N ASP A 101 16.84 2.59 3.21
CA ASP A 101 17.58 3.13 4.35
C ASP A 101 17.79 4.64 4.20
N GLY A 102 17.50 5.39 5.26
CA GLY A 102 17.65 6.85 5.28
C GLY A 102 16.52 7.68 4.65
N THR A 103 15.37 7.08 4.31
CA THR A 103 14.16 7.81 3.87
C THR A 103 13.19 8.18 4.98
#